data_AF-A0A1I2LDX8-F1
#
_entry.id   AF-A0A1I2LDX8-F1
#
_cell.length_a   1.000
_cell.length_b   1.000
_cell.length_c   1.000
_cell.angle_alpha   90.00
_cell.angle_beta   90.00
_cell.angle_gamma   90.00
#
_symmetry.space_group_name_H-M   'P 1'
#
loop_
_entity.id
_entity.type
_entity.pdbx_description
1 polymer ?
#
loop_
_entity_poly.entity_id
_entity_poly.type
_entity_poly.pdbx_seq_one_letter_code
_entity_poly.pdbx_strand_id
1 'polypeptide(L)'
;MENFHSLASMMDLYQLSLTIILVFHALSLVPQWQRHYFHPRLMRVAMLGMMLGIAQGAVIAAAVEHNAIARGGGIALLGAAIMMHAWVALQNLLASYAFINLHRPSAVMAYRMRWGQRPLGYLSAVLTVVAGFTLA
;
A
#
# COMPACT_ATOMS: atom_id res chain seq x y z
N MET A 1 -17.60 -8.53 -25.37
CA MET A 1 -17.08 -9.55 -24.42
C MET A 1 -15.64 -9.25 -24.00
N GLU A 2 -14.77 -8.76 -24.89
CA GLU A 2 -13.36 -8.45 -24.57
C GLU A 2 -13.16 -7.44 -23.41
N ASN A 3 -13.98 -6.38 -23.34
CA ASN A 3 -13.87 -5.37 -22.28
C ASN A 3 -14.14 -5.91 -20.86
N PHE A 4 -15.02 -6.90 -20.71
CA PHE A 4 -15.31 -7.51 -19.40
C PHE A 4 -14.17 -8.41 -18.93
N HIS A 5 -13.51 -9.11 -19.85
CA HIS A 5 -12.38 -9.97 -19.51
C HIS A 5 -11.14 -9.16 -19.13
N SER A 6 -10.86 -8.07 -19.84
CA SER A 6 -9.78 -7.13 -19.49
C SER A 6 -10.01 -6.45 -18.13
N LEU A 7 -11.27 -6.24 -17.74
CA LEU A 7 -11.61 -5.61 -16.47
C LEU A 7 -11.47 -6.56 -15.29
N ALA A 8 -11.90 -7.82 -15.45
CA ALA A 8 -11.66 -8.86 -14.46
C ALA A 8 -10.15 -9.05 -14.20
N SER A 9 -9.34 -9.10 -15.26
CA SER A 9 -7.88 -9.25 -15.11
C SER A 9 -7.22 -8.07 -14.41
N MET A 10 -7.72 -6.84 -14.60
CA MET A 10 -7.24 -5.66 -13.87
C MET A 10 -7.58 -5.73 -12.38
N MET A 11 -8.78 -6.18 -12.02
CA MET A 11 -9.16 -6.33 -10.61
C MET A 11 -8.35 -7.42 -9.92
N ASP A 12 -8.13 -8.55 -10.58
CA ASP A 12 -7.24 -9.61 -10.09
C ASP A 12 -5.82 -9.07 -9.87
N LEU A 13 -5.32 -8.25 -10.80
CA LEU A 13 -4.01 -7.61 -10.68
C LEU A 13 -3.94 -6.62 -9.52
N TYR A 14 -5.00 -5.84 -9.27
CA TYR A 14 -5.07 -4.94 -8.13
C TYR A 14 -5.14 -5.70 -6.81
N GLN A 15 -5.92 -6.77 -6.73
CA GLN A 15 -6.04 -7.61 -5.54
C GLN A 15 -4.72 -8.36 -5.25
N LEU A 16 -4.06 -8.89 -6.28
CA LEU A 16 -2.72 -9.45 -6.16
C LEU A 16 -1.71 -8.41 -5.67
N SER A 17 -1.74 -7.20 -6.27
CA SER A 17 -0.87 -6.11 -5.87
C SER A 17 -1.08 -5.72 -4.41
N LEU A 18 -2.33 -5.54 -3.96
CA LEU A 18 -2.65 -5.26 -2.56
C LEU A 18 -2.19 -6.38 -1.62
N THR A 19 -2.33 -7.63 -2.04
CA THR A 19 -1.85 -8.78 -1.25
C THR A 19 -0.34 -8.68 -1.03
N ILE A 20 0.43 -8.41 -2.10
CA ILE A 20 1.88 -8.22 -2.02
C ILE A 20 2.23 -7.03 -1.11
N ILE A 21 1.49 -5.92 -1.21
CA ILE A 21 1.68 -4.73 -0.37
C ILE A 21 1.47 -5.05 1.11
N LEU A 22 0.39 -5.78 1.43
CA LEU A 22 0.11 -6.23 2.80
C LEU A 22 1.21 -7.18 3.31
N VAL A 23 1.70 -8.09 2.46
CA VAL A 23 2.84 -8.95 2.80
C VAL A 23 4.09 -8.13 3.10
N PHE A 24 4.39 -7.08 2.32
CA PHE A 24 5.54 -6.22 2.60
C PHE A 24 5.42 -5.50 3.96
N HIS A 25 4.23 -5.01 4.29
CA HIS A 25 3.98 -4.43 5.62
C HIS A 25 4.09 -5.47 6.73
N ALA A 26 3.54 -6.67 6.55
CA ALA A 26 3.67 -7.76 7.51
C ALA A 26 5.14 -8.17 7.74
N LEU A 27 5.91 -8.32 6.66
CA LEU A 27 7.35 -8.60 6.73
C LEU A 27 8.12 -7.47 7.44
N SER A 28 7.70 -6.22 7.25
CA SER A 28 8.31 -5.08 7.95
C SER A 28 8.02 -5.06 9.47
N LEU A 29 6.99 -5.78 9.93
CA LEU A 29 6.63 -5.95 11.34
C LEU A 29 7.40 -7.07 12.03
N VAL A 30 7.83 -8.11 11.30
CA VAL A 30 8.57 -9.26 11.87
C VAL A 30 9.73 -8.85 12.80
N PRO A 31 10.59 -7.87 12.43
CA PRO A 31 11.68 -7.43 13.29
C PRO A 31 11.20 -6.74 14.56
N GLN A 32 10.04 -6.09 14.51
CA GLN A 32 9.48 -5.29 15.60
C GLN A 32 9.00 -6.14 16.77
N TRP A 33 8.77 -7.45 16.57
CA TRP A 33 8.46 -8.39 17.65
C TRP A 33 9.64 -8.68 18.58
N GLN A 34 10.87 -8.43 18.13
CA GLN A 34 12.06 -8.61 18.94
C GLN A 34 12.42 -7.31 19.66
N ARG A 35 12.52 -7.36 21.00
CA ARG A 35 12.79 -6.17 21.84
C ARG A 35 14.02 -5.37 21.40
N HIS A 36 15.05 -6.04 20.88
CA HIS A 36 16.30 -5.41 20.43
C HIS A 36 16.16 -4.59 19.14
N TYR A 37 15.17 -4.91 18.29
CA TYR A 37 14.95 -4.26 17.00
C TYR A 37 13.66 -3.43 16.96
N PHE A 38 13.01 -3.24 18.12
CA PHE A 38 11.79 -2.47 18.22
C PHE A 38 12.04 -1.00 17.89
N HIS A 39 11.32 -0.51 16.90
CA HIS A 39 11.32 0.88 16.48
C HIS A 39 9.86 1.34 16.26
N PRO A 40 9.29 2.12 17.19
CA PRO A 40 7.85 2.41 17.24
C PRO A 40 7.33 3.13 15.98
N ARG A 41 8.21 3.82 15.26
CA ARG A 41 7.86 4.49 13.99
C ARG A 41 7.66 3.50 12.85
N LEU A 42 8.53 2.49 12.71
CA LEU A 42 8.42 1.49 11.63
C LEU A 42 7.16 0.65 11.85
N MET A 43 6.89 0.28 13.11
CA MET A 43 5.65 -0.38 13.49
C MET A 43 4.42 0.45 13.12
N ARG A 44 4.40 1.75 13.44
CA ARG A 44 3.28 2.62 13.11
C ARG A 44 3.05 2.74 11.60
N VAL A 45 4.11 2.92 10.81
CA VAL A 45 3.99 3.02 9.35
C VAL A 45 3.45 1.72 8.76
N ALA A 46 3.96 0.57 9.22
CA ALA A 46 3.46 -0.74 8.80
C ALA A 46 1.99 -0.93 9.16
N MET A 47 1.57 -0.62 10.38
CA MET A 47 0.18 -0.76 10.81
C MET A 47 -0.78 0.15 10.04
N LEU A 48 -0.41 1.41 9.83
CA LEU A 48 -1.21 2.35 9.02
C LEU A 48 -1.28 1.90 7.57
N GLY A 49 -0.18 1.37 7.02
CA GLY A 49 -0.15 0.75 5.70
C GLY A 49 -1.07 -0.45 5.59
N MET A 50 -1.08 -1.35 6.58
CA MET A 50 -2.02 -2.48 6.63
C MET A 50 -3.47 -1.99 6.62
N MET A 51 -3.82 -1.01 7.46
CA MET A 51 -5.17 -0.42 7.49
C MET A 51 -5.57 0.18 6.14
N LEU A 52 -4.66 0.91 5.50
CA LEU A 52 -4.91 1.48 4.17
C LEU A 52 -5.10 0.39 3.11
N GLY A 53 -4.31 -0.69 3.15
CA GLY A 53 -4.42 -1.80 2.20
C GLY A 53 -5.74 -2.55 2.35
N ILE A 54 -6.22 -2.74 3.59
CA ILE A 54 -7.54 -3.30 3.87
C ILE A 54 -8.63 -2.38 3.32
N ALA A 55 -8.53 -1.06 3.54
CA ALA A 55 -9.49 -0.09 3.00
C ALA A 55 -9.53 -0.10 1.47
N GLN A 56 -8.36 -0.19 0.81
CA GLN A 56 -8.28 -0.34 -0.65
C GLN A 56 -8.91 -1.65 -1.14
N GLY A 57 -8.70 -2.75 -0.42
CA GLY A 57 -9.34 -4.03 -0.71
C GLY A 57 -10.86 -3.96 -0.60
N ALA A 58 -11.38 -3.26 0.41
CA ALA A 58 -12.82 -3.00 0.56
C ALA A 58 -13.38 -2.18 -0.62
N VAL A 59 -12.65 -1.15 -1.08
CA VAL A 59 -13.05 -0.38 -2.27
C VAL A 59 -13.09 -1.24 -3.53
N ILE A 60 -12.12 -2.14 -3.73
CA ILE A 60 -12.15 -3.09 -4.86
C ILE A 60 -13.38 -3.99 -4.77
N ALA A 61 -13.62 -4.60 -3.60
CA ALA A 61 -14.75 -5.50 -3.40
C ALA A 61 -16.10 -4.81 -3.69
N ALA A 62 -16.29 -3.59 -3.18
CA ALA A 62 -17.48 -2.79 -3.43
C ALA A 62 -17.63 -2.42 -4.93
N ALA A 63 -16.53 -2.05 -5.59
CA ALA A 63 -16.55 -1.72 -7.01
C ALA A 63 -16.94 -2.93 -7.89
N VAL A 64 -16.50 -4.13 -7.50
CA VAL A 64 -16.88 -5.40 -8.16
C VAL A 64 -18.35 -5.71 -7.93
N GLU A 65 -18.84 -5.58 -6.69
CA GLU A 65 -20.24 -5.85 -6.33
C GLU A 65 -21.22 -4.93 -7.06
N HIS A 66 -20.92 -3.63 -7.14
CA HIS A 66 -21.80 -2.64 -7.77
C HIS A 66 -21.66 -2.56 -9.30
N ASN A 67 -20.81 -3.38 -9.92
CA ASN A 67 -20.50 -3.32 -11.35
C ASN A 67 -20.15 -1.90 -11.84
N ALA A 68 -19.61 -1.05 -10.95
CA ALA A 68 -19.22 0.33 -11.22
C ALA A 68 -17.94 0.44 -12.06
N ILE A 69 -17.47 -0.71 -12.51
CA ILE A 69 -16.27 -0.99 -13.27
C ILE A 69 -16.25 -0.23 -14.63
N ALA A 70 -17.41 0.22 -15.13
CA ALA A 70 -17.51 1.06 -16.32
C ALA A 70 -16.92 2.49 -16.15
N ARG A 71 -16.65 2.94 -14.92
CA ARG A 71 -16.11 4.28 -14.64
C ARG A 71 -14.58 4.27 -14.63
N GLY A 72 -13.98 4.30 -15.83
CA GLY A 72 -12.52 4.21 -16.03
C GLY A 72 -11.67 5.21 -15.23
N GLY A 73 -12.21 6.39 -14.91
CA GLY A 73 -11.54 7.37 -14.05
C GLY A 73 -11.33 6.88 -12.61
N GLY A 74 -12.32 6.20 -12.01
CA GLY A 74 -12.20 5.66 -10.65
C GLY A 74 -11.19 4.52 -10.55
N ILE A 75 -11.15 3.67 -11.58
CA ILE A 75 -10.18 2.56 -11.68
C ILE A 75 -8.76 3.12 -11.80
N ALA A 76 -8.53 4.13 -12.64
CA ALA A 76 -7.22 4.77 -12.77
C ALA A 76 -6.74 5.41 -11.46
N LEU A 77 -7.64 6.08 -10.73
CA LEU A 77 -7.33 6.66 -9.41
C LEU A 77 -6.97 5.57 -8.39
N LEU A 78 -7.69 4.45 -8.39
CA LEU A 78 -7.40 3.31 -7.53
C LEU A 78 -6.05 2.68 -7.87
N GLY A 79 -5.74 2.50 -9.15
CA GLY A 79 -4.43 2.02 -9.60
C GLY A 79 -3.28 2.93 -9.14
N ALA A 80 -3.44 4.25 -9.29
CA ALA A 80 -2.48 5.23 -8.79
C ALA A 80 -2.33 5.16 -7.26
N ALA A 81 -3.43 5.01 -6.52
CA ALA A 81 -3.42 4.83 -5.07
C ALA A 81 -2.63 3.58 -4.66
N ILE A 82 -2.86 2.46 -5.32
CA ILE A 82 -2.17 1.18 -5.08
C ILE A 82 -0.67 1.31 -5.39
N MET A 83 -0.29 1.94 -6.51
CA MET A 83 1.13 2.16 -6.84
C MET A 83 1.86 3.00 -5.79
N MET A 84 1.25 4.11 -5.34
CA MET A 84 1.82 4.92 -4.27
C MET A 84 1.93 4.13 -2.96
N HIS A 85 0.94 3.30 -2.66
CA HIS A 85 0.97 2.44 -1.47
C HIS A 85 2.08 1.38 -1.56
N ALA A 86 2.25 0.75 -2.72
CA ALA A 86 3.33 -0.21 -2.96
C ALA A 86 4.71 0.42 -2.75
N TRP A 87 4.89 1.64 -3.23
CA TRP A 87 6.13 2.37 -3.04
C TRP A 87 6.40 2.67 -1.55
N VAL A 88 5.35 3.00 -0.77
CA VAL A 88 5.47 3.19 0.69
C VAL A 88 5.82 1.88 1.39
N ALA A 89 5.16 0.78 1.04
CA ALA A 89 5.40 -0.54 1.63
C ALA A 89 6.82 -1.04 1.35
N LEU A 90 7.32 -0.88 0.12
CA LEU A 90 8.68 -1.22 -0.25
C LEU A 90 9.70 -0.40 0.55
N GLN A 91 9.52 0.93 0.64
CA GLN A 91 10.41 1.75 1.46
C GLN A 91 10.38 1.35 2.94
N ASN A 92 9.22 0.97 3.48
CA ASN A 92 9.11 0.54 4.86
C ASN A 92 9.82 -0.80 5.10
N LEU A 93 9.68 -1.76 4.18
CA LEU A 93 10.40 -3.03 4.22
C LEU A 93 11.92 -2.82 4.14
N LEU A 94 12.39 -1.98 3.21
CA LEU A 94 13.81 -1.65 3.07
C LEU A 94 14.35 -0.94 4.32
N ALA A 95 13.57 -0.04 4.93
CA ALA A 95 13.95 0.62 6.18
C ALA A 95 14.05 -0.39 7.34
N SER A 96 13.10 -1.31 7.48
CA SER A 96 13.15 -2.39 8.46
C SER A 96 14.35 -3.31 8.22
N TYR A 97 14.61 -3.70 6.97
CA TYR A 97 15.77 -4.52 6.61
C TYR A 97 17.10 -3.83 6.92
N ALA A 98 17.22 -2.55 6.55
CA ALA A 98 18.40 -1.73 6.79
C ALA A 98 18.66 -1.55 8.29
N PHE A 99 17.61 -1.39 9.09
CA PHE A 99 17.73 -1.24 10.54
C PHE A 99 18.30 -2.48 11.22
N ILE A 100 17.95 -3.68 10.74
CA ILE A 100 18.48 -4.95 11.27
C ILE A 100 19.91 -5.19 10.79
N ASN A 101 20.13 -5.09 9.48
CA ASN A 101 21.32 -5.67 8.84
C ASN A 101 22.45 -4.68 8.59
N LEU A 102 22.19 -3.38 8.63
CA LEU A 102 23.18 -2.37 8.26
C LEU A 102 23.43 -1.40 9.41
N HIS A 103 24.67 -1.34 9.90
CA HIS A 103 25.09 -0.39 10.93
C HIS A 103 24.92 1.08 10.49
N ARG A 104 24.97 2.01 11.48
CA ARG A 104 24.67 3.47 11.48
C ARG A 104 24.40 4.21 10.14
N PRO A 105 25.24 4.19 9.10
CA PRO A 105 24.97 4.88 7.82
C PRO A 105 23.60 4.55 7.18
N SER A 106 23.09 3.33 7.33
CA SER A 106 21.81 2.94 6.73
C SER A 106 20.59 3.42 7.52
N ALA A 107 20.76 3.73 8.81
CA ALA A 107 19.74 4.43 9.59
C ALA A 107 19.52 5.88 9.08
N VAL A 108 20.55 6.51 8.51
CA VAL A 108 20.44 7.82 7.85
C VAL A 108 19.66 7.69 6.54
N MET A 109 19.91 6.64 5.75
CA MET A 109 19.15 6.36 4.53
C MET A 109 17.66 6.14 4.83
N ALA A 110 17.34 5.36 5.87
CA ALA A 110 15.98 5.16 6.36
C ALA A 110 15.34 6.46 6.85
N TYR A 111 16.10 7.37 7.46
CA TYR A 111 15.62 8.70 7.84
C TYR A 111 15.30 9.59 6.62
N ARG A 112 16.07 9.49 5.53
CA ARG A 112 15.83 10.27 4.30
C ARG A 112 14.60 9.80 3.52
N MET A 113 14.29 8.50 3.55
CA MET A 113 13.06 7.92 2.96
C MET A 113 11.77 8.51 3.54
N ARG A 114 11.84 9.13 4.73
CA ARG A 114 10.72 9.83 5.38
C ARG A 114 10.06 10.89 4.51
N TRP A 115 10.83 11.57 3.66
CA TRP A 115 10.30 12.64 2.80
C TRP A 115 9.39 12.11 1.71
N GLY A 116 9.60 10.88 1.24
CA GLY A 116 8.72 10.24 0.25
C GLY A 116 7.53 9.51 0.89
N GLN A 117 7.73 8.83 2.00
CA GLN A 117 6.71 7.92 2.57
C GLN A 117 5.42 8.62 3.02
N ARG A 118 5.52 9.74 3.74
CA ARG A 118 4.35 10.45 4.28
C ARG A 118 3.45 11.06 3.20
N PRO A 119 3.96 11.89 2.27
CA PRO A 119 3.11 12.49 1.25
C PRO A 119 2.48 11.41 0.36
N LEU A 120 3.22 10.35 0.00
CA LEU A 120 2.67 9.27 -0.82
C LEU A 120 1.62 8.44 -0.08
N GLY A 121 1.78 8.20 1.22
CA GLY A 121 0.75 7.55 2.03
C GLY A 121 -0.54 8.36 2.10
N TYR A 122 -0.45 9.68 2.31
CA TYR A 122 -1.62 10.55 2.31
C TYR A 122 -2.28 10.68 0.94
N LEU A 123 -1.48 10.84 -0.12
CA LEU A 123 -2.00 10.88 -1.49
C LEU A 123 -2.69 9.55 -1.84
N SER A 124 -2.11 8.41 -1.49
CA SER A 124 -2.74 7.11 -1.67
C SER A 124 -4.07 7.02 -0.94
N ALA A 125 -4.15 7.47 0.32
CA ALA A 125 -5.40 7.49 1.07
C ALA A 125 -6.46 8.41 0.42
N VAL A 126 -6.08 9.63 0.03
CA VAL A 126 -6.99 10.57 -0.64
C VAL A 126 -7.50 9.98 -1.96
N LEU A 127 -6.61 9.44 -2.79
CA LEU A 127 -6.99 8.81 -4.05
C LEU A 127 -7.89 7.59 -3.85
N THR A 128 -7.66 6.81 -2.79
CA THR A 128 -8.53 5.68 -2.43
C THR A 128 -9.94 6.15 -2.07
N VAL A 129 -10.05 7.23 -1.29
CA VAL A 129 -11.34 7.82 -0.92
C VAL A 129 -12.07 8.36 -2.14
N VAL A 130 -11.38 9.11 -3.01
CA VAL A 130 -11.97 9.64 -4.25
C VAL A 130 -12.38 8.47 -5.16
N ALA A 131 -11.54 7.46 -5.32
CA ALA A 131 -11.87 6.26 -6.09
C ALA A 131 -13.13 5.59 -5.53
N GLY A 132 -13.21 5.41 -4.19
CA GLY A 132 -14.39 4.85 -3.52
C GLY A 132 -15.67 5.62 -3.79
N PHE A 133 -15.65 6.95 -3.74
CA PHE A 133 -16.83 7.76 -4.10
C PHE A 133 -17.19 7.68 -5.58
N THR A 134 -16.19 7.56 -6.46
CA THR A 134 -16.44 7.47 -7.90
C THR A 134 -16.88 6.07 -8.35
N LEU A 135 -16.56 5.03 -7.59
CA LEU A 135 -16.86 3.62 -7.87
C LEU A 135 -18.03 3.08 -7.04
N ALA A 136 -18.56 3.85 -6.09
CA ALA A 136 -19.88 3.63 -5.50
C ALA A 136 -20.98 4.20 -6.40
#